data_AF-A0A954UCZ0-F1
#
_entry.id   AF-A0A954UCZ0-F1
#
_cell.length_a   1.000
_cell.length_b   1.000
_cell.length_c   1.000
_cell.angle_alpha   90.00
_cell.angle_beta   90.00
_cell.angle_gamma   90.00
#
_symmetry.space_group_name_H-M   'P 1'
#
loop_
_entity.id
_entity.type
_entity.pdbx_description
1 polymer ?
#
loop_
_entity_poly.entity_id
_entity_poly.type
_entity_poly.pdbx_seq_one_letter_code
_entity_poly.pdbx_strand_id
1 'polypeptide(L)' 'YADTLFTINKLTPTGITPDGSSDLCFGSYHPGGAQFVFVDGSTHFIPETVDSLIYRYLGGRNDGNVVQLP' A
#
# COMPACT_ATOMS: atom_id res chain seq x y z
N TYR A 1 15.22 -8.02 -4.66
CA TYR A 1 15.13 -6.70 -4.02
C TYR A 1 13.93 -6.78 -3.08
N ALA A 2 14.21 -7.11 -1.82
CA ALA A 2 13.19 -7.16 -0.77
C ALA A 2 12.89 -5.72 -0.38
N ASP A 3 11.94 -5.12 -1.10
CA ASP A 3 11.63 -3.71 -0.93
C ASP A 3 10.59 -3.55 0.18
N THR A 4 11.10 -3.24 1.36
CA THR A 4 10.34 -2.88 2.56
C THR A 4 9.73 -1.48 2.50
N LEU A 5 9.68 -0.82 1.33
CA LEU A 5 9.33 0.60 1.19
C LEU A 5 8.24 0.91 0.14
N PHE A 6 7.67 -0.10 -0.52
CA PHE A 6 6.50 0.04 -1.40
C PHE A 6 5.14 -0.02 -0.68
N THR A 7 5.10 0.04 0.66
CA THR A 7 3.86 -0.01 1.44
C THR A 7 3.43 1.37 1.96
N ILE A 8 2.49 1.40 2.92
CA ILE A 8 1.95 2.58 3.62
C ILE A 8 3.03 3.59 4.05
N ASN A 9 4.25 3.13 4.32
CA ASN A 9 5.40 3.93 4.71
C ASN A 9 6.40 4.07 3.57
N LYS A 10 6.17 5.07 2.71
CA LYS A 10 7.15 5.45 1.69
C LYS A 10 8.12 6.48 2.27
N LEU A 11 9.41 6.13 2.32
CA LEU A 11 10.47 7.03 2.82
C LEU A 11 11.05 7.95 1.74
N THR A 12 10.69 7.80 0.47
CA THR A 12 11.23 8.65 -0.60
C THR A 12 10.50 10.00 -0.62
N PRO A 13 11.18 11.13 -0.35
CA PRO A 13 10.53 12.45 -0.24
C PRO A 13 9.91 12.97 -1.54
N THR A 14 10.30 12.38 -2.67
CA THR A 14 9.96 12.85 -4.02
C THR A 14 8.74 12.18 -4.62
N GLY A 15 8.20 11.11 -4.02
CA GLY A 15 7.10 10.34 -4.62
C GLY A 15 7.48 9.55 -5.89
N ILE A 16 8.76 9.56 -6.29
CA ILE A 16 9.28 8.91 -7.50
C ILE A 16 10.34 7.88 -7.09
N THR A 17 10.26 6.66 -7.63
CA THR A 17 11.27 5.62 -7.45
C THR A 17 12.59 6.00 -8.15
N PRO A 18 13.73 5.34 -7.84
CA PRO A 18 14.99 5.59 -8.53
C PRO A 18 14.94 5.38 -10.05
N ASP A 19 14.00 4.59 -10.57
CA ASP A 19 13.76 4.38 -12.00
C ASP A 19 12.89 5.47 -12.66
N GLY A 20 12.45 6.48 -11.90
CA GLY A 20 11.70 7.61 -12.44
C GLY A 20 10.20 7.37 -12.54
N SER A 21 9.68 6.24 -12.02
CA SER A 21 8.25 5.98 -11.98
C SER A 21 7.61 6.64 -10.75
N SER A 22 6.48 7.32 -10.96
CA SER A 22 5.61 7.72 -9.85
C SER A 22 4.88 6.46 -9.39
N ASP A 23 5.13 6.04 -8.16
CA ASP A 23 4.32 5.01 -7.54
C ASP A 23 2.89 5.53 -7.44
N LEU A 24 1.97 4.91 -8.20
CA LEU A 24 0.52 5.19 -8.14
C LEU A 24 -0.10 4.68 -6.82
N CYS A 25 0.72 4.53 -5.79
CA CYS A 25 0.43 3.91 -4.51
C CYS A 25 0.22 4.99 -3.44
N PHE A 26 -0.61 4.72 -2.43
CA PHE A 26 -0.79 5.61 -1.28
C PHE A 26 0.45 5.56 -0.36
N GLY A 27 1.53 6.23 -0.74
CA GLY A 27 2.80 6.23 -0.01
C GLY A 27 3.08 7.56 0.70
N SER A 28 2.84 7.62 2.00
CA SER A 28 3.33 8.71 2.88
C SER A 28 4.06 8.11 4.09
N TYR A 29 4.41 8.90 5.10
CA TYR A 29 4.93 8.37 6.37
C TYR A 29 3.80 8.30 7.40
N HIS A 30 3.30 7.10 7.70
CA HIS A 30 2.21 6.84 8.64
C HIS A 30 2.67 5.87 9.74
N PRO A 31 3.30 6.38 10.81
CA PRO A 31 3.74 5.56 11.93
C PRO A 31 2.59 4.73 12.50
N GLY A 32 2.72 3.41 12.41
CA GLY A 32 1.74 2.44 12.90
C GLY A 32 0.72 1.96 11.87
N GLY A 33 0.47 2.69 10.77
CA GLY A 33 -0.51 2.32 9.74
C GLY A 33 -1.47 3.44 9.36
N ALA A 34 -2.44 3.15 8.49
CA ALA A 34 -3.44 4.11 8.02
C ALA A 34 -4.81 3.47 7.78
N GLN A 35 -5.86 4.30 7.81
CA GLN A 35 -7.23 3.89 7.49
C GLN A 35 -7.46 3.92 5.97
N PHE A 36 -7.97 2.83 5.41
CA PHE A 36 -8.33 2.72 4.00
C PHE A 36 -9.83 2.45 3.84
N VAL A 37 -10.43 3.09 2.84
CA VAL A 37 -11.83 2.87 2.44
C VAL A 37 -11.84 1.96 1.21
N PHE A 38 -12.67 0.92 1.26
CA PHE A 38 -12.89 0.00 0.15
C PHE A 38 -14.09 0.42 -0.70
N VAL A 39 -14.21 -0.18 -1.89
CA VAL A 39 -15.28 0.15 -2.85
C VAL A 39 -16.69 -0.15 -2.33
N ASP A 40 -16.81 -1.05 -1.35
CA ASP A 40 -18.05 -1.39 -0.66
C ASP A 40 -18.42 -0.38 0.45
N GLY A 41 -17.58 0.63 0.69
CA GLY A 41 -17.76 1.64 1.73
C GLY A 41 -17.26 1.21 3.12
N SER A 42 -16.71 0.00 3.26
CA SER A 42 -16.07 -0.43 4.50
C SER A 42 -14.76 0.32 4.73
N THR A 43 -14.44 0.60 6.00
CA THR A 43 -13.18 1.24 6.39
C THR A 43 -12.40 0.28 7.27
N HIS A 44 -11.15 -0.01 6.90
CA HIS A 44 -10.28 -0.88 7.68
C HIS A 44 -8.95 -0.21 7.96
N PHE A 45 -8.39 -0.54 9.14
CA PHE A 45 -7.04 -0.16 9.49
C PHE A 45 -6.06 -1.12 8.83
N ILE A 46 -5.10 -0.59 8.08
CA ILE A 46 -4.01 -1.40 7.54
C ILE A 46 -2.73 -1.00 8.29
N PRO A 47 -2.09 -1.93 9.02
CA PRO A 47 -0.87 -1.65 9.75
C PRO A 47 0.30 -1.44 8.80
N GLU A 48 1.30 -0.66 9.22
CA GLU A 48 2.53 -0.48 8.44
C GLU A 48 3.31 -1.79 8.21
N THR A 49 3.08 -2.79 9.04
CA THR A 49 3.69 -4.12 8.98
C THR A 49 3.00 -5.08 8.01
N VAL A 50 1.99 -4.61 7.27
CA VAL A 50 1.29 -5.40 6.26
C VAL A 50 2.26 -5.91 5.19
N ASP A 51 2.03 -7.14 4.72
CA ASP A 51 2.78 -7.69 3.59
C ASP A 51 2.59 -6.83 2.33
N SER A 52 3.68 -6.54 1.63
CA SER A 52 3.66 -5.64 0.48
C SER A 52 2.89 -6.18 -0.72
N LEU A 53 2.81 -7.51 -0.88
CA LEU A 53 1.99 -8.13 -1.92
C LEU A 53 0.51 -8.03 -1.57
N ILE A 54 0.15 -8.30 -0.31
CA ILE A 54 -1.24 -8.14 0.17
C ILE A 54 -1.69 -6.69 -0.02
N TYR A 55 -0.87 -5.72 0.39
CA TYR A 55 -1.18 -4.30 0.22
C TYR A 55 -1.43 -3.92 -1.25
N ARG A 56 -0.62 -4.46 -2.18
CA ARG A 56 -0.77 -4.19 -3.60
C ARG A 56 -2.02 -4.84 -4.21
N TYR A 57 -2.34 -6.06 -3.78
CA TYR A 57 -3.57 -6.74 -4.20
C TYR A 57 -4.83 -6.08 -3.65
N LEU A 58 -4.80 -5.48 -2.45
CA LEU A 58 -5.93 -4.71 -1.92
C LEU A 58 -6.31 -3.50 -2.79
N GLY A 59 -5.36 -2.90 -3.52
CA GLY A 59 -5.63 -1.83 -4.49
C GLY A 59 -6.06 -2.33 -5.87
N GLY A 60 -5.91 -3.63 -6.15
CA GLY A 60 -6.20 -4.24 -7.44
C GLY A 60 -7.69 -4.52 -7.62
N ARG A 61 -8.42 -3.67 -8.35
CA ARG A 61 -9.87 -3.91 -8.60
C ARG A 61 -10.17 -5.12 -9.49
N ASN A 62 -9.26 -5.47 -10.40
CA ASN A 62 -9.46 -6.53 -11.42
C ASN A 62 -8.21 -7.39 -11.59
N ASP A 63 -7.58 -7.76 -10.47
CA ASP A 63 -6.36 -8.57 -10.46
C ASP A 63 -6.65 -10.07 -10.26
N GLY A 64 -7.88 -10.43 -9.87
CA GLY A 64 -8.33 -11.80 -9.62
C GLY A 64 -7.80 -12.42 -8.32
N ASN A 65 -7.10 -11.65 -7.48
CA ASN A 65 -6.49 -12.17 -6.26
C ASN A 65 -7.42 -11.92 -5.07
N VAL A 66 -7.89 -13.01 -4.46
CA VAL A 66 -8.63 -12.92 -3.20
C VAL A 66 -7.63 -12.79 -2.06
N VAL A 67 -7.62 -11.64 -1.40
CA VAL A 67 -6.78 -11.38 -0.23
C VAL A 67 -7.63 -11.18 1.02
N GLN A 68 -7.09 -11.61 2.16
CA GLN A 68 -7.70 -11.36 3.46
C GLN A 68 -7.16 -10.05 4.03
N LEU A 69 -8.07 -9.20 4.49
CA LEU A 69 -7.72 -8.01 5.25
C LEU A 69 -7.02 -8.39 6.56
N PRO A 70 -5.87 -7.77 6.88
CA PRO A 70 -5.17 -7.95 8.15
C PRO A 70 -5.93 -7.36 9.35
#